data_AF-A0A2P8ATV7-F1
#
_entry.id   AF-A0A2P8ATV7-F1
#
_cell.length_a   1.000
_cell.length_b   1.000
_cell.length_c   1.000
_cell.angle_alpha   90.00
_cell.angle_beta   90.00
_cell.angle_gamma   90.00
#
_symmetry.space_group_name_H-M   'P 1'
#
loop_
_entity.id
_entity.type
_entity.pdbx_description
1 polymer ?
#
loop_
_entity_poly.entity_id
_entity_poly.type
_entity_poly.pdbx_seq_one_letter_code
_entity_poly.pdbx_strand_id
1 'polypeptide(L)'
;MPKIAPEPGQPKVAQQPSKLTGSKVTMTGLRFEGIVELPTQEGTLKCLKFTMDKAVTEDFTLRATGPEGKAQRYVTDRLTVEGDVAFYATRFVGHLLGIKITLTPDLPFPDGLPVTSPIPISFTDPVIDLAYENSRSLTARPVLKLDLA
;
A
#
# COMPACT_ATOMS: atom_id res chain seq x y z
N MET A 1 -3.58 10.91 14.75
CA MET A 1 -4.43 10.07 13.87
C MET A 1 -5.17 9.06 14.73
N PRO A 2 -6.40 8.64 14.37
CA PRO A 2 -7.14 7.66 15.17
C PRO A 2 -6.40 6.32 15.18
N LYS A 3 -6.39 5.66 16.35
CA LYS A 3 -5.93 4.27 16.47
C LYS A 3 -7.14 3.35 16.27
N ILE A 4 -6.97 2.31 15.48
CA ILE A 4 -8.00 1.31 15.19
C ILE A 4 -7.47 -0.09 15.51
N ALA A 5 -8.39 -1.03 15.73
CA ALA A 5 -8.03 -2.43 15.90
C ALA A 5 -7.75 -3.11 14.55
N PRO A 6 -6.94 -4.18 14.53
CA PRO A 6 -6.85 -5.08 13.38
C PRO A 6 -8.22 -5.66 13.00
N GLU A 7 -8.40 -5.98 11.73
CA GLU A 7 -9.63 -6.61 11.26
C GLU A 7 -9.76 -8.06 11.77
N PRO A 8 -11.00 -8.56 11.99
CA PRO A 8 -11.22 -9.99 12.24
C PRO A 8 -10.60 -10.83 11.12
N GLY A 9 -9.79 -11.83 11.49
CA GLY A 9 -9.13 -12.71 10.52
C GLY A 9 -7.88 -12.12 9.86
N GLN A 10 -7.41 -10.93 10.27
CA GLN A 10 -6.16 -10.35 9.80
C GLN A 10 -4.99 -11.34 9.99
N PRO A 11 -4.33 -11.78 8.91
CA PRO A 11 -3.19 -12.69 9.04
C PRO A 11 -2.01 -11.98 9.70
N LYS A 12 -1.09 -12.78 10.28
CA LYS A 12 0.23 -12.28 10.64
C LYS A 12 0.93 -11.78 9.39
N VAL A 13 1.51 -10.59 9.47
CA VAL A 13 2.27 -9.98 8.38
C VAL A 13 3.77 -10.21 8.55
N ALA A 14 4.52 -10.01 7.48
CA ALA A 14 5.98 -10.05 7.55
C ALA A 14 6.52 -8.92 8.42
N GLN A 15 7.62 -9.16 9.14
CA GLN A 15 8.27 -8.13 9.95
C GLN A 15 8.85 -7.00 9.09
N GLN A 16 9.34 -7.34 7.90
CA GLN A 16 9.82 -6.38 6.91
C GLN A 16 8.75 -6.15 5.83
N PRO A 17 8.26 -4.92 5.64
CA PRO A 17 7.33 -4.60 4.56
C PRO A 17 7.94 -4.85 3.17
N SER A 18 7.08 -5.12 2.19
CA SER A 18 7.46 -5.10 0.79
C SER A 18 7.52 -3.66 0.28
N LYS A 19 8.40 -3.38 -0.68
CA LYS A 19 8.50 -2.06 -1.30
C LYS A 19 7.79 -2.05 -2.64
N LEU A 20 6.66 -1.34 -2.70
CA LEU A 20 5.89 -1.09 -3.91
C LEU A 20 6.32 0.25 -4.52
N THR A 21 6.61 0.25 -5.81
CA THR A 21 6.86 1.45 -6.62
C THR A 21 6.06 1.43 -7.91
N GLY A 22 5.90 2.60 -8.52
CA GLY A 22 5.31 2.78 -9.85
C GLY A 22 5.54 4.19 -10.36
N SER A 23 5.05 4.51 -11.56
CA SER A 23 5.05 5.88 -12.08
C SER A 23 3.82 6.66 -11.62
N LYS A 24 2.69 5.98 -11.42
CA LYS A 24 1.45 6.57 -10.91
C LYS A 24 0.61 5.53 -10.19
N VAL A 25 0.00 5.91 -9.07
CA VAL A 25 -1.10 5.17 -8.45
C VAL A 25 -2.36 6.03 -8.44
N THR A 26 -3.47 5.50 -8.94
CA THR A 26 -4.80 6.14 -8.90
C THR A 26 -5.71 5.31 -7.99
N MET A 27 -6.22 5.93 -6.93
CA MET A 27 -7.04 5.33 -5.89
C MET A 27 -8.47 5.89 -5.96
N THR A 28 -9.46 5.02 -6.12
CA THR A 28 -10.89 5.40 -6.24
C THR A 28 -11.65 4.98 -4.99
N GLY A 29 -12.46 5.88 -4.43
CA GLY A 29 -13.15 5.64 -3.15
C GLY A 29 -12.21 5.64 -1.95
N LEU A 30 -11.08 6.35 -2.05
CA LEU A 30 -10.05 6.35 -1.00
C LEU A 30 -10.62 6.82 0.34
N ARG A 31 -10.30 6.08 1.40
CA ARG A 31 -10.47 6.48 2.79
C ARG A 31 -9.24 6.11 3.60
N PHE A 32 -8.77 7.06 4.41
CA PHE A 32 -7.81 6.82 5.48
C PHE A 32 -8.57 6.39 6.74
N GLU A 33 -8.26 5.20 7.23
CA GLU A 33 -8.95 4.59 8.37
C GLU A 33 -8.32 4.97 9.70
N GLY A 34 -6.98 5.09 9.72
CA GLY A 34 -6.22 5.34 10.94
C GLY A 34 -4.92 4.55 11.02
N ILE A 35 -4.40 4.44 12.23
CA ILE A 35 -3.22 3.66 12.57
C ILE A 35 -3.64 2.33 13.20
N VAL A 36 -3.06 1.23 12.75
CA VAL A 36 -3.29 -0.12 13.27
C VAL A 36 -1.96 -0.80 13.60
N GLU A 37 -1.95 -1.65 14.62
CA GLU A 37 -0.81 -2.51 14.95
C GLU A 37 -1.09 -3.93 14.43
N LEU A 38 -0.44 -4.31 13.33
CA LEU A 38 -0.63 -5.63 12.72
C LEU A 38 0.26 -6.67 13.42
N PRO A 39 -0.24 -7.87 13.72
CA PRO A 39 0.59 -8.91 14.33
C PRO A 39 1.66 -9.41 13.35
N THR A 40 2.88 -9.60 13.82
CA THR A 40 3.97 -10.29 13.10
C THR A 40 4.33 -11.59 13.83
N GLN A 41 5.37 -12.29 13.38
CA GLN A 41 5.90 -13.42 14.16
C GLN A 41 6.61 -12.97 15.46
N GLU A 42 7.21 -11.78 15.46
CA GLU A 42 8.10 -11.29 16.53
C GLU A 42 7.46 -10.17 17.37
N GLY A 43 6.25 -9.73 17.04
CA GLY A 43 5.57 -8.65 17.75
C GLY A 43 4.47 -8.02 16.90
N THR A 44 4.53 -6.71 16.74
CA THR A 44 3.57 -5.95 15.94
C THR A 44 4.26 -4.96 15.01
N LEU A 45 3.63 -4.68 13.88
CA LEU A 45 4.05 -3.69 12.90
C LEU A 45 3.00 -2.57 12.82
N LYS A 46 3.38 -1.35 13.20
CA LYS A 46 2.50 -0.18 13.16
C LYS A 46 2.34 0.28 11.71
N CYS A 47 1.09 0.36 11.24
CA CYS A 47 0.74 0.68 9.86
C CYS A 47 -0.33 1.77 9.80
N LEU A 48 -0.31 2.56 8.73
CA LEU A 48 -1.44 3.31 8.23
C LEU A 48 -2.37 2.34 7.50
N LYS A 49 -3.68 2.43 7.74
CA LYS A 49 -4.69 1.68 7.00
C LYS A 49 -5.43 2.61 6.03
N PHE A 50 -5.52 2.20 4.77
CA PHE A 50 -6.33 2.81 3.74
C PHE A 50 -7.33 1.80 3.20
N THR A 51 -8.56 2.22 2.96
CA THR A 51 -9.58 1.46 2.24
C THR A 51 -9.95 2.17 0.96
N MET A 52 -10.36 1.42 -0.06
CA MET A 52 -10.74 1.95 -1.37
C MET A 52 -11.50 0.89 -2.17
N ASP A 53 -12.22 1.32 -3.20
CA ASP A 53 -12.91 0.38 -4.11
C ASP A 53 -11.92 -0.23 -5.10
N LYS A 54 -10.92 0.57 -5.49
CA LYS A 54 -9.96 0.25 -6.55
C LYS A 54 -8.68 1.04 -6.39
N ALA A 55 -7.54 0.38 -6.63
CA ALA A 55 -6.28 1.04 -6.90
C ALA A 55 -5.66 0.51 -8.20
N VAL A 56 -5.18 1.43 -9.03
CA VAL A 56 -4.44 1.13 -10.26
C VAL A 56 -3.05 1.71 -10.14
N THR A 57 -2.02 0.86 -10.27
CA THR A 57 -0.62 1.26 -10.28
C THR A 57 -0.01 1.00 -11.65
N GLU A 58 0.50 2.05 -12.29
CA GLU A 58 1.25 1.99 -13.55
C GLU A 58 2.75 1.79 -13.26
N ASP A 59 3.45 1.10 -14.15
CA ASP A 59 4.85 0.66 -14.04
C ASP A 59 5.13 -0.05 -12.70
N PHE A 60 4.21 -0.91 -12.31
CA PHE A 60 4.22 -1.57 -11.01
C PHE A 60 5.47 -2.43 -10.81
N THR A 61 6.14 -2.19 -9.68
CA THR A 61 7.17 -3.07 -9.14
C THR A 61 6.92 -3.31 -7.67
N LEU A 62 7.00 -4.56 -7.22
CA LEU A 62 7.01 -4.92 -5.80
C LEU A 62 8.29 -5.68 -5.50
N ARG A 63 9.04 -5.23 -4.50
CA ARG A 63 10.20 -5.95 -3.95
C ARG A 63 9.85 -6.49 -2.58
N ALA A 64 9.91 -7.80 -2.41
CA ALA A 64 9.65 -8.48 -1.15
C ALA A 64 10.87 -9.29 -0.71
N THR A 65 11.05 -9.46 0.59
CA THR A 65 12.02 -10.41 1.13
C THR A 65 11.41 -11.81 1.09
N GLY A 66 12.00 -12.69 0.27
CA GLY A 66 11.63 -14.09 0.16
C GLY A 66 12.36 -14.99 1.16
N PRO A 67 12.16 -16.31 1.06
CA PRO A 67 12.85 -17.30 1.89
C PRO A 67 14.38 -17.13 1.82
N GLU A 68 15.06 -17.41 2.94
CA GLU A 68 16.53 -17.31 3.06
C GLU A 68 17.08 -15.89 2.81
N GLY A 69 16.23 -14.85 2.88
CA GLY A 69 16.64 -13.47 2.66
C GLY A 69 16.80 -13.09 1.19
N LYS A 70 16.43 -13.96 0.24
CA LYS A 70 16.49 -13.67 -1.20
C LYS A 70 15.45 -12.62 -1.58
N ALA A 71 15.84 -11.63 -2.37
CA ALA A 71 14.90 -10.63 -2.86
C ALA A 71 14.02 -11.23 -3.98
N GLN A 72 12.72 -10.99 -3.89
CA GLN A 72 11.76 -11.31 -4.95
C GLN A 72 11.26 -10.02 -5.56
N ARG A 73 11.26 -9.94 -6.89
CA ARG A 73 10.79 -8.75 -7.62
C ARG A 73 9.62 -9.11 -8.51
N TYR A 74 8.45 -8.54 -8.25
CA TYR A 74 7.27 -8.70 -9.08
C TYR A 74 7.06 -7.47 -9.95
N VAL A 75 6.87 -7.64 -11.26
CA VAL A 75 6.72 -6.53 -12.21
C VAL A 75 5.58 -6.74 -13.18
N THR A 76 4.88 -5.65 -13.49
CA THR A 76 3.90 -5.55 -14.58
C THR A 76 3.71 -4.07 -14.94
N ASP A 77 3.35 -3.78 -16.18
CA ASP A 77 3.14 -2.39 -16.62
C ASP A 77 1.93 -1.77 -15.93
N ARG A 78 0.93 -2.58 -15.58
CA ARG A 78 -0.26 -2.13 -14.85
C ARG A 78 -0.75 -3.21 -13.90
N LEU A 79 -0.79 -2.90 -12.61
CA LEU A 79 -1.48 -3.68 -11.60
C LEU A 79 -2.78 -2.98 -11.19
N THR A 80 -3.88 -3.72 -11.18
CA THR A 80 -5.17 -3.25 -10.68
C THR A 80 -5.63 -4.17 -9.56
N VAL A 81 -5.94 -3.59 -8.40
CA VAL A 81 -6.61 -4.27 -7.28
C VAL A 81 -7.99 -3.68 -7.10
N GLU A 82 -9.00 -4.53 -6.94
CA GLU A 82 -10.42 -4.13 -6.95
C GLU A 82 -11.26 -4.97 -5.98
N GLY A 83 -12.26 -4.31 -5.40
CA GLY A 83 -13.27 -4.90 -4.52
C GLY A 83 -12.81 -4.96 -3.06
N ASP A 84 -13.32 -4.03 -2.25
CA ASP A 84 -13.05 -3.90 -0.80
C ASP A 84 -11.55 -3.92 -0.49
N VAL A 85 -10.79 -3.09 -1.20
CA VAL A 85 -9.34 -3.06 -1.12
C VAL A 85 -8.92 -2.42 0.21
N ALA A 86 -8.04 -3.10 0.95
CA ALA A 86 -7.40 -2.60 2.16
C ALA A 86 -5.88 -2.63 2.02
N PHE A 87 -5.24 -1.46 2.11
CA PHE A 87 -3.79 -1.31 2.11
C PHE A 87 -3.30 -0.96 3.51
N TYR A 88 -2.27 -1.67 3.95
CA TYR A 88 -1.59 -1.42 5.21
C TYR A 88 -0.14 -1.04 4.93
N ALA A 89 0.23 0.19 5.23
CA ALA A 89 1.55 0.72 4.89
C ALA A 89 2.25 1.30 6.11
N THR A 90 3.53 0.97 6.31
CA THR A 90 4.37 1.62 7.32
C THR A 90 4.87 2.99 6.82
N ARG A 91 4.88 3.18 5.50
CA ARG A 91 5.25 4.43 4.84
C ARG A 91 4.59 4.53 3.47
N PHE A 92 4.10 5.72 3.15
CA PHE A 92 3.66 6.08 1.80
C PHE A 92 4.33 7.39 1.40
N VAL A 93 5.00 7.41 0.25
CA VAL A 93 5.53 8.63 -0.38
C VAL A 93 5.01 8.72 -1.80
N GLY A 94 4.67 9.91 -2.25
CA GLY A 94 4.30 10.18 -3.65
C GLY A 94 4.06 11.66 -3.87
N HIS A 95 3.78 12.08 -5.10
CA HIS A 95 3.48 13.47 -5.42
C HIS A 95 2.00 13.64 -5.76
N LEU A 96 1.29 14.45 -4.98
CA LEU A 96 -0.09 14.85 -5.25
C LEU A 96 -0.07 16.26 -5.84
N LEU A 97 -0.53 16.42 -7.08
CA LEU A 97 -0.54 17.71 -7.78
C LEU A 97 0.86 18.40 -7.77
N GLY A 98 1.93 17.61 -7.90
CA GLY A 98 3.32 18.07 -7.88
C GLY A 98 3.93 18.27 -6.48
N ILE A 99 3.14 18.16 -5.41
CA ILE A 99 3.61 18.31 -4.03
C ILE A 99 3.98 16.95 -3.46
N LYS A 100 5.21 16.81 -2.96
CA LYS A 100 5.65 15.58 -2.28
C LYS A 100 4.91 15.40 -0.96
N ILE A 101 4.18 14.29 -0.86
CA ILE A 101 3.49 13.85 0.35
C ILE A 101 4.29 12.70 0.97
N THR A 102 4.42 12.69 2.29
CA THR A 102 4.97 11.58 3.06
C THR A 102 4.04 11.28 4.22
N LEU A 103 3.56 10.04 4.27
CA LEU A 103 2.68 9.55 5.33
C LEU A 103 3.42 8.42 6.05
N THR A 104 3.50 8.53 7.37
CA THR A 104 3.94 7.45 8.26
C THR A 104 3.06 7.44 9.51
N PRO A 105 2.91 6.30 10.21
CA PRO A 105 2.12 6.22 11.43
C PRO A 105 2.59 7.13 12.56
N ASP A 106 3.87 7.51 12.58
CA ASP A 106 4.49 8.27 13.67
C ASP A 106 4.53 9.78 13.42
N LEU A 107 4.07 10.24 12.25
CA LEU A 107 3.99 11.65 11.91
C LEU A 107 2.53 12.14 11.92
N PRO A 108 2.29 13.45 12.16
CA PRO A 108 0.96 14.01 11.96
C PRO A 108 0.52 13.82 10.50
N PHE A 109 -0.79 13.64 10.29
CA PHE A 109 -1.34 13.60 8.94
C PHE A 109 -1.21 15.00 8.31
N PRO A 110 -0.72 15.13 7.07
CA PRO A 110 -0.54 16.44 6.45
C PRO A 110 -1.85 17.24 6.35
N ASP A 111 -1.79 18.52 6.70
CA ASP A 111 -2.94 19.42 6.58
C ASP A 111 -3.41 19.53 5.13
N GLY A 112 -4.73 19.59 4.94
CA GLY A 112 -5.35 19.71 3.62
C GLY A 112 -5.36 18.42 2.78
N LEU A 113 -4.74 17.33 3.24
CA LEU A 113 -4.86 16.03 2.57
C LEU A 113 -6.22 15.40 2.93
N PRO A 114 -7.05 15.02 1.94
CA PRO A 114 -8.35 14.43 2.22
C PRO A 114 -8.21 13.04 2.83
N VAL A 115 -8.90 12.81 3.96
CA VAL A 115 -9.02 11.48 4.59
C VAL A 115 -10.09 10.62 3.94
N THR A 116 -10.95 11.20 3.10
CA THR A 116 -11.87 10.48 2.21
C THR A 116 -12.03 11.28 0.93
N SER A 117 -12.21 10.60 -0.21
CA SER A 117 -12.41 11.27 -1.48
C SER A 117 -13.51 10.61 -2.31
N PRO A 118 -14.55 11.37 -2.71
CA PRO A 118 -15.58 10.87 -3.62
C PRO A 118 -15.09 10.79 -5.08
N ILE A 119 -13.95 11.40 -5.40
CA ILE A 119 -13.32 11.35 -6.72
C ILE A 119 -11.99 10.58 -6.65
N PRO A 120 -11.52 9.97 -7.76
CA PRO A 120 -10.22 9.32 -7.78
C PRO A 120 -9.08 10.29 -7.46
N ILE A 121 -8.17 9.87 -6.56
CA ILE A 121 -6.94 10.59 -6.24
C ILE A 121 -5.77 9.90 -6.92
N SER A 122 -4.85 10.68 -7.50
CA SER A 122 -3.64 10.14 -8.12
C SER A 122 -2.38 10.70 -7.47
N PHE A 123 -1.42 9.82 -7.20
CA PHE A 123 -0.06 10.18 -6.82
C PHE A 123 0.91 9.74 -7.90
N THR A 124 1.84 10.60 -8.31
CA THR A 124 2.97 10.20 -9.15
C THR A 124 4.16 9.75 -8.31
N ASP A 125 5.00 8.91 -8.89
CA ASP A 125 6.22 8.36 -8.29
C ASP A 125 5.97 7.74 -6.89
N PRO A 126 4.93 6.90 -6.71
CA PRO A 126 4.68 6.28 -5.43
C PRO A 126 5.86 5.41 -4.99
N VAL A 127 6.21 5.53 -3.72
CA VAL A 127 7.10 4.62 -2.99
C VAL A 127 6.42 4.25 -1.68
N ILE A 128 5.94 3.01 -1.60
CA ILE A 128 5.11 2.52 -0.51
C ILE A 128 5.79 1.33 0.15
N ASP A 129 6.01 1.41 1.46
CA ASP A 129 6.42 0.27 2.27
C ASP A 129 5.14 -0.43 2.74
N LEU A 130 4.72 -1.42 1.95
CA LEU A 130 3.47 -2.16 2.04
C LEU A 130 3.64 -3.38 2.95
N ALA A 131 2.96 -3.37 4.09
CA ALA A 131 2.96 -4.48 5.04
C ALA A 131 1.96 -5.57 4.63
N TYR A 132 0.79 -5.17 4.14
CA TYR A 132 -0.26 -6.08 3.74
C TYR A 132 -1.23 -5.42 2.76
N GLU A 133 -1.79 -6.24 1.89
CA GLU A 133 -2.83 -5.88 0.95
C GLU A 133 -3.89 -6.98 0.96
N ASN A 134 -5.15 -6.56 0.92
CA ASN A 134 -6.27 -7.45 0.73
C ASN A 134 -7.22 -6.82 -0.29
N SER A 135 -7.61 -7.60 -1.28
CA SER A 135 -8.62 -7.24 -2.26
C SER A 135 -9.33 -8.48 -2.78
N ARG A 136 -10.52 -8.29 -3.34
CA ARG A 136 -11.27 -9.38 -3.97
C ARG A 136 -10.60 -9.86 -5.26
N SER A 137 -9.97 -8.97 -6.00
CA SER A 137 -9.35 -9.29 -7.28
C SER A 137 -8.10 -8.48 -7.53
N LEU A 138 -7.11 -9.14 -8.13
CA LEU A 138 -5.86 -8.55 -8.59
C LEU A 138 -5.67 -8.93 -10.06
N THR A 139 -5.50 -7.93 -10.92
CA THR A 139 -5.31 -8.08 -12.36
C THR A 139 -4.03 -7.38 -12.79
N ALA A 140 -3.15 -8.10 -13.49
CA ALA A 140 -1.90 -7.59 -14.04
C ALA A 140 -1.94 -7.55 -15.57
N ARG A 141 -1.43 -6.48 -16.18
CA ARG A 141 -1.31 -6.33 -17.64
C ARG A 141 0.05 -5.70 -18.00
N PRO A 142 0.94 -6.42 -18.71
CA PRO A 142 0.90 -7.86 -19.03
C PRO A 142 0.92 -8.73 -17.76
N VAL A 143 0.85 -10.05 -17.91
CA VAL A 143 0.88 -10.98 -16.76
C VAL A 143 2.01 -10.63 -15.79
N LEU A 144 1.72 -10.68 -14.50
CA LEU A 144 2.69 -10.39 -13.45
C LEU A 144 3.86 -11.36 -13.56
N LYS A 145 5.08 -10.82 -13.66
CA LYS A 145 6.30 -11.62 -13.73
C LYS A 145 7.03 -11.56 -12.41
N LEU A 146 7.43 -12.72 -11.91
CA LEU A 146 8.46 -12.82 -10.88
C LEU A 146 9.81 -12.78 -11.58
N ASP A 147 10.61 -11.79 -11.23
CA ASP A 147 12.01 -11.66 -11.60
C ASP A 147 12.86 -11.88 -10.34
N LEU A 148 13.92 -12.67 -10.48
CA LEU A 148 14.89 -12.87 -9.41
C LEU A 148 15.92 -11.75 -9.57
N ALA A 149 15.84 -10.76 -8.68
CA ALA A 149 16.79 -9.66 -8.65
C ALA A 149 18.12 -10.09 -8.02
#